data_AF-A0A7Y2NMY3-F1
#
_entry.id   AF-A0A7Y2NMY3-F1
#
_cell.length_a   1.000
_cell.length_b   1.000
_cell.length_c   1.000
_cell.angle_alpha   90.00
_cell.angle_beta   90.00
_cell.angle_gamma   90.00
#
_symmetry.space_group_name_H-M   'P 1'
#
loop_
_entity.id
_entity.type
_entity.pdbx_description
1 polymer ?
#
loop_
_entity_poly.entity_id
_entity_poly.type
_entity_poly.pdbx_seq_one_letter_code
_entity_poly.pdbx_strand_id
1 'polypeptide(L)'
;MKHLFTLFLLITSTLSLAQTDSRSVVSQYLTDNGTLSYYSDVVDKMYEFIQQEFSGQDIPSDVWAEVRNGKEEAMTLIESRLVQAYQSHFSEEELKTMTDFYVSETGMKIVRGKDLNPEEKSARDNFYASATGQKIKAATDSLNSVLAELTQAWSSEIYASAVGGLNSKGYTKN
;
A
#
# COMPACT_ATOMS: atom_id res chain seq x y z
N MET A 1 42.03 -42.30 -26.12
CA MET A 1 40.60 -42.65 -26.32
C MET A 1 39.79 -41.65 -25.50
N LYS A 2 39.24 -40.66 -26.19
CA LYS A 2 37.80 -40.50 -26.50
C LYS A 2 37.03 -39.86 -25.34
N HIS A 3 36.89 -38.55 -25.47
CA HIS A 3 35.76 -37.66 -25.15
C HIS A 3 34.76 -38.12 -24.08
N LEU A 4 34.49 -37.26 -23.10
CA LEU A 4 33.27 -36.44 -23.16
C LEU A 4 33.41 -35.16 -22.32
N PHE A 5 33.22 -34.03 -22.99
CA PHE A 5 32.78 -32.75 -22.43
C PHE A 5 31.47 -32.97 -21.67
N THR A 6 31.28 -32.35 -20.50
CA THR A 6 29.99 -31.72 -20.22
C THR A 6 30.18 -30.46 -19.38
N LEU A 7 29.97 -29.36 -20.09
CA LEU A 7 29.76 -27.99 -19.69
C LEU A 7 28.33 -27.85 -19.15
N PHE A 8 28.18 -27.16 -18.01
CA PHE A 8 27.10 -26.20 -17.70
C PHE A 8 25.63 -26.71 -17.69
N LEU A 9 25.01 -26.69 -16.51
CA LEU A 9 23.75 -25.95 -16.37
C LEU A 9 23.61 -25.41 -14.94
N LEU A 10 23.82 -24.10 -14.84
CA LEU A 10 23.50 -23.27 -13.70
C LEU A 10 21.96 -23.22 -13.61
N ILE A 11 21.35 -24.07 -12.79
CA ILE A 11 19.92 -23.96 -12.49
C ILE A 11 19.77 -22.83 -11.47
N THR A 12 19.87 -21.58 -11.93
CA THR A 12 19.13 -20.50 -11.27
C THR A 12 17.67 -20.77 -11.57
N SER A 13 17.00 -21.44 -10.63
CA SER A 13 15.55 -21.51 -10.64
C SER A 13 15.02 -20.09 -10.62
N THR A 14 14.63 -19.58 -11.78
CA THR A 14 13.81 -18.38 -11.91
C THR A 14 12.42 -18.72 -11.38
N LEU A 15 12.26 -18.67 -10.06
CA LEU A 15 10.96 -18.52 -9.42
C LEU A 15 10.58 -17.04 -9.52
N SER A 16 10.09 -16.62 -10.69
CA SER A 16 9.59 -15.26 -10.92
C SER A 16 8.14 -15.25 -11.43
N LEU A 17 7.42 -16.37 -11.34
CA LEU A 17 6.02 -16.46 -11.81
C LEU A 17 4.97 -16.33 -10.70
N ALA A 18 5.37 -16.27 -9.42
CA ALA A 18 4.46 -16.10 -8.27
C ALA A 18 4.30 -14.62 -7.84
N GLN A 19 5.26 -13.75 -8.17
CA GLN A 19 5.23 -12.36 -7.70
C GLN A 19 4.12 -11.53 -8.36
N THR A 20 3.70 -11.88 -9.58
CA THR A 20 2.67 -11.15 -10.32
C THR A 20 1.27 -11.42 -9.77
N ASP A 21 0.99 -12.63 -9.32
CA ASP A 21 -0.32 -13.05 -8.81
C ASP A 21 -0.53 -12.56 -7.36
N SER A 22 0.49 -12.68 -6.50
CA SER A 22 0.42 -12.13 -5.15
C SER A 22 0.31 -10.59 -5.13
N ARG A 23 1.04 -9.87 -6.01
CA ARG A 23 0.98 -8.40 -6.07
C ARG A 23 -0.41 -7.91 -6.46
N SER A 24 -1.05 -8.55 -7.44
CA SER A 24 -2.38 -8.18 -7.89
C SER A 24 -3.43 -8.44 -6.78
N VAL A 25 -3.30 -9.55 -6.07
CA VAL A 25 -4.19 -9.94 -4.96
C VAL A 25 -4.15 -8.92 -3.82
N VAL A 26 -2.96 -8.51 -3.37
CA VAL A 26 -2.85 -7.52 -2.28
C VAL A 26 -3.29 -6.13 -2.72
N SER A 27 -2.93 -5.71 -3.93
CA SER A 27 -3.39 -4.44 -4.49
C SER A 27 -4.92 -4.37 -4.57
N GLN A 28 -5.56 -5.46 -5.02
CA GLN A 28 -7.01 -5.57 -5.04
C GLN A 28 -7.60 -5.46 -3.64
N TYR A 29 -7.06 -6.18 -2.66
CA TYR A 29 -7.49 -6.09 -1.26
C TYR A 29 -7.42 -4.66 -0.70
N LEU A 30 -6.28 -3.97 -0.92
CA LEU A 30 -6.06 -2.59 -0.45
C LEU A 30 -6.97 -1.57 -1.16
N THR A 31 -7.36 -1.87 -2.41
CA THR A 31 -8.32 -1.07 -3.16
C THR A 31 -9.72 -1.27 -2.62
N ASP A 32 -10.18 -2.53 -2.54
CA ASP A 32 -11.54 -2.88 -2.16
C ASP A 32 -11.86 -2.46 -0.72
N ASN A 33 -10.88 -2.57 0.17
CA ASN A 33 -11.06 -2.20 1.56
C ASN A 33 -10.98 -0.67 1.82
N GLY A 34 -10.69 0.12 0.78
CA GLY A 34 -10.62 1.59 0.86
C GLY A 34 -9.28 2.16 1.33
N THR A 35 -8.26 1.34 1.57
CA THR A 35 -6.94 1.81 2.02
C THR A 35 -6.32 2.75 1.00
N LEU A 36 -6.31 2.41 -0.30
CA LEU A 36 -5.72 3.29 -1.31
C LEU A 36 -6.51 4.60 -1.48
N SER A 37 -7.84 4.57 -1.28
CA SER A 37 -8.65 5.79 -1.25
C SER A 37 -8.26 6.69 -0.10
N TYR A 38 -8.07 6.13 1.10
CA TYR A 38 -7.61 6.88 2.26
C TYR A 38 -6.25 7.56 2.00
N TYR A 39 -5.28 6.85 1.43
CA TYR A 39 -3.98 7.44 1.10
C TYR A 39 -4.09 8.55 0.04
N SER A 40 -4.95 8.38 -0.98
CA SER A 40 -5.22 9.45 -1.95
C SER A 40 -5.75 10.71 -1.27
N ASP A 41 -6.71 10.58 -0.35
CA ASP A 41 -7.27 11.70 0.41
C ASP A 41 -6.22 12.38 1.30
N VAL A 42 -5.29 11.60 1.85
CA VAL A 42 -4.16 12.15 2.63
C VAL A 42 -3.24 13.00 1.75
N VAL A 43 -2.95 12.58 0.51
CA VAL A 43 -2.16 13.40 -0.43
C VAL A 43 -2.87 14.72 -0.72
N ASP A 44 -4.17 14.68 -0.99
CA ASP A 44 -4.94 15.89 -1.29
C ASP A 44 -4.92 16.88 -0.11
N LYS A 45 -5.19 16.40 1.10
CA LYS A 45 -5.13 17.21 2.33
C LYS A 45 -3.74 17.79 2.59
N MET A 46 -2.68 17.05 2.26
CA MET A 46 -1.32 17.55 2.41
C MET A 46 -1.03 18.70 1.45
N TYR A 47 -1.50 18.63 0.20
CA TYR A 47 -1.37 19.76 -0.72
C TYR A 47 -2.20 20.97 -0.30
N GLU A 48 -3.41 20.76 0.24
CA GLU A 48 -4.21 21.83 0.84
C GLU A 48 -3.48 22.51 2.01
N PHE A 49 -2.89 21.71 2.90
CA PHE A 49 -2.11 22.21 4.01
C PHE A 49 -0.91 23.03 3.55
N ILE A 50 -0.12 22.53 2.59
CA ILE A 50 1.02 23.26 2.02
C ILE A 50 0.54 24.57 1.37
N GLN A 51 -0.57 24.54 0.62
CA GLN A 51 -1.13 25.75 0.03
C GLN A 51 -1.51 26.81 1.08
N GLN A 52 -2.04 26.37 2.23
CA GLN A 52 -2.31 27.26 3.35
C GLN A 52 -1.02 27.84 3.95
N GLU A 53 0.05 27.04 4.10
CA GLU A 53 1.33 27.53 4.63
C GLU A 53 2.00 28.58 3.72
N PHE A 54 1.71 28.56 2.43
CA PHE A 54 2.22 29.51 1.43
C PHE A 54 1.20 30.59 1.07
N SER A 55 0.08 30.74 1.79
CA SER A 55 -0.99 31.67 1.41
C SER A 55 -0.60 33.15 1.39
N GLY A 56 0.53 33.51 2.00
CA GLY A 56 1.10 34.86 1.95
C GLY A 56 1.94 35.14 0.69
N GLN A 57 2.16 34.12 -0.14
CA GLN A 57 2.83 34.20 -1.43
C GLN A 57 1.73 34.15 -2.50
N ASP A 58 1.67 35.13 -3.41
CA ASP A 58 0.68 35.16 -4.50
C ASP A 58 1.08 34.15 -5.59
N ILE A 59 0.95 32.85 -5.27
CA ILE A 59 1.41 31.74 -6.11
C ILE A 59 0.37 31.44 -7.20
N PRO A 60 0.74 31.55 -8.49
CA PRO A 60 -0.14 31.24 -9.61
C PRO A 60 -0.65 29.78 -9.62
N SER A 61 -1.83 29.58 -10.21
CA SER A 61 -2.48 28.26 -10.25
C SER A 61 -1.73 27.21 -11.07
N ASP A 62 -1.00 27.62 -12.11
CA ASP A 62 -0.14 26.75 -12.92
C ASP A 62 1.05 26.21 -12.10
N VAL A 63 1.64 27.04 -11.23
CA VAL A 63 2.66 26.58 -10.28
C VAL A 63 2.09 25.54 -9.32
N TRP A 64 0.88 25.74 -8.81
CA TRP A 64 0.21 24.74 -7.96
C TRP A 64 -0.11 23.45 -8.72
N ALA A 65 -0.51 23.52 -9.98
CA ALA A 65 -0.76 22.35 -10.80
C ALA A 65 0.52 21.51 -11.00
N GLU A 66 1.66 22.16 -11.24
CA GLU A 66 2.96 21.48 -11.35
C GLU A 66 3.37 20.79 -10.04
N VAL A 67 3.22 21.46 -8.90
CA VAL A 67 3.56 20.90 -7.57
C VAL A 67 2.69 19.69 -7.22
N ARG A 68 1.43 19.67 -7.68
CA ARG A 68 0.48 18.58 -7.47
C ARG A 68 0.66 17.40 -8.44
N ASN A 69 1.45 17.56 -9.50
CA ASN A 69 1.58 16.54 -10.55
C ASN A 69 2.22 15.23 -10.06
N GLY A 70 2.90 15.24 -8.90
CA GLY A 70 3.49 14.04 -8.29
C GLY A 70 2.51 13.09 -7.59
N LYS A 71 1.20 13.37 -7.59
CA LYS A 71 0.21 12.54 -6.87
C LYS A 71 0.18 11.09 -7.36
N GLU A 72 0.17 10.85 -8.67
CA GLU A 72 0.10 9.50 -9.22
C GLU A 72 1.34 8.66 -8.85
N GLU A 73 2.53 9.27 -8.94
CA GLU A 73 3.81 8.66 -8.57
C GLU A 73 3.85 8.35 -7.08
N ALA A 74 3.38 9.28 -6.25
CA ALA A 74 3.24 9.09 -4.81
C ALA A 74 2.29 7.94 -4.47
N MET A 75 1.15 7.83 -5.15
CA MET A 75 0.19 6.74 -4.95
C MET A 75 0.76 5.39 -5.38
N THR A 76 1.44 5.34 -6.52
CA THR A 76 2.13 4.14 -7.00
C THR A 76 3.21 3.66 -6.02
N LEU A 77 3.95 4.61 -5.44
CA LEU A 77 5.01 4.33 -4.48
C LEU A 77 4.44 3.75 -3.17
N ILE A 78 3.41 4.37 -2.59
CA ILE A 78 2.83 3.86 -1.35
C ILE A 78 2.16 2.51 -1.57
N GLU A 79 1.41 2.31 -2.66
CA GLU A 79 0.82 1.01 -2.99
C GLU A 79 1.91 -0.09 -3.05
N SER A 80 3.01 0.18 -3.77
CA SER A 80 4.11 -0.78 -3.88
C SER A 80 4.75 -1.11 -2.52
N ARG A 81 4.93 -0.10 -1.65
CA ARG A 81 5.48 -0.27 -0.30
C ARG A 81 4.52 -1.05 0.61
N LEU A 82 3.21 -0.78 0.53
CA LEU A 82 2.17 -1.51 1.25
C LEU A 82 2.16 -2.98 0.81
N VAL A 83 2.14 -3.25 -0.49
CA VAL A 83 2.17 -4.63 -1.01
C VAL A 83 3.38 -5.40 -0.46
N GLN A 84 4.57 -4.78 -0.48
CA GLN A 84 5.78 -5.40 0.06
C GLN A 84 5.68 -5.67 1.57
N ALA A 85 5.07 -4.76 2.35
CA ALA A 85 4.86 -4.96 3.77
C ALA A 85 3.93 -6.15 4.06
N TYR A 86 2.88 -6.34 3.27
CA TYR A 86 2.01 -7.53 3.40
C TYR A 86 2.74 -8.81 2.98
N GLN A 87 3.50 -8.78 1.88
CA GLN A 87 4.28 -9.92 1.38
C GLN A 87 5.42 -10.33 2.32
N SER A 88 5.90 -9.45 3.19
CA SER A 88 6.90 -9.80 4.21
C SER A 88 6.30 -10.49 5.44
N HIS A 89 5.00 -10.34 5.68
CA HIS A 89 4.29 -10.95 6.81
C HIS A 89 3.54 -12.22 6.44
N PHE A 90 3.08 -12.33 5.19
CA PHE A 90 2.18 -13.38 4.74
C PHE A 90 2.71 -14.07 3.48
N SER A 91 2.48 -15.38 3.39
CA SER A 91 2.69 -16.14 2.17
C SER A 91 1.64 -15.79 1.11
N GLU A 92 1.88 -16.15 -0.14
CA GLU A 92 0.92 -15.94 -1.22
C GLU A 92 -0.44 -16.63 -0.97
N GLU A 93 -0.43 -17.85 -0.44
CA GLU A 93 -1.66 -18.59 -0.08
C GLU A 93 -2.42 -17.89 1.06
N GLU A 94 -1.71 -17.37 2.05
CA GLU A 94 -2.30 -16.60 3.15
C GLU A 94 -2.90 -15.29 2.65
N LEU A 95 -2.19 -14.57 1.77
CA LEU A 95 -2.68 -13.34 1.13
C LEU A 95 -3.90 -13.59 0.25
N LYS A 96 -3.94 -14.71 -0.46
CA LYS A 96 -5.12 -15.13 -1.20
C LYS A 96 -6.29 -15.42 -0.26
N THR A 97 -6.06 -16.17 0.81
CA THR A 97 -7.10 -16.47 1.82
C THR A 97 -7.63 -15.20 2.48
N MET A 98 -6.74 -14.25 2.81
CA MET A 98 -7.12 -12.94 3.34
C MET A 98 -7.99 -12.17 2.34
N THR A 99 -7.56 -12.11 1.09
CA THR A 99 -8.27 -11.38 0.04
C THR A 99 -9.64 -11.98 -0.20
N ASP A 100 -9.74 -13.30 -0.39
CA ASP A 100 -11.00 -14.02 -0.59
C ASP A 100 -11.99 -13.75 0.56
N PHE A 101 -11.51 -13.69 1.81
CA PHE A 101 -12.36 -13.33 2.94
C PHE A 101 -12.78 -11.86 2.91
N TYR A 102 -11.85 -10.92 2.73
CA TYR A 102 -12.16 -9.50 2.83
C TYR A 102 -12.95 -8.94 1.64
N VAL A 103 -12.92 -9.59 0.46
CA VAL A 103 -13.81 -9.26 -0.68
C VAL A 103 -15.21 -9.87 -0.55
N SER A 104 -15.41 -10.84 0.37
CA SER A 104 -16.73 -11.40 0.64
C SER A 104 -17.68 -10.37 1.26
N GLU A 105 -19.00 -10.62 1.23
CA GLU A 105 -19.98 -9.73 1.84
C GLU A 105 -19.69 -9.50 3.34
N THR A 106 -19.36 -10.58 4.07
CA THR A 106 -19.00 -10.52 5.50
C THR A 106 -17.74 -9.67 5.71
N GLY A 107 -16.68 -9.94 4.94
CA GLY A 107 -15.42 -9.20 5.02
C GLY A 107 -15.59 -7.71 4.75
N MET A 108 -16.35 -7.37 3.71
CA MET A 108 -16.66 -5.98 3.35
C MET A 108 -17.54 -5.27 4.38
N LYS A 109 -18.45 -5.98 5.07
CA LYS A 109 -19.21 -5.40 6.19
C LYS A 109 -18.30 -5.10 7.38
N ILE A 110 -17.36 -6.00 7.69
CA ILE A 110 -16.37 -5.79 8.76
C ILE A 110 -15.53 -4.55 8.45
N VAL A 111 -14.95 -4.45 7.25
CA VAL A 111 -14.14 -3.29 6.84
C VAL A 111 -14.91 -1.98 6.94
N ARG A 112 -16.20 -1.99 6.58
CA ARG A 112 -17.08 -0.81 6.62
C ARG A 112 -17.69 -0.53 7.99
N GLY A 113 -17.35 -1.32 9.02
CA GLY A 113 -17.93 -1.18 10.36
C GLY A 113 -19.44 -1.40 10.42
N LYS A 114 -19.99 -2.23 9.53
CA LYS A 114 -21.42 -2.54 9.47
C LYS A 114 -21.76 -3.73 10.39
N ASP A 115 -23.01 -3.75 10.86
CA ASP A 115 -23.52 -4.87 11.67
C ASP A 115 -23.52 -6.19 10.88
N LEU A 116 -23.18 -7.26 11.59
CA LEU A 116 -23.18 -8.63 11.08
C LEU A 116 -24.39 -9.39 11.59
N ASN A 117 -25.05 -10.13 10.70
CA ASN A 117 -26.08 -11.10 11.06
C ASN A 117 -25.44 -12.36 11.72
N PRO A 118 -26.24 -13.31 12.25
CA PRO A 118 -25.70 -14.51 12.91
C PRO A 118 -24.81 -15.39 12.02
N GLU A 119 -25.16 -15.57 10.75
CA GLU A 119 -24.38 -16.37 9.79
C GLU A 119 -23.04 -15.70 9.49
N GLU A 120 -23.04 -14.39 9.31
CA GLU A 120 -21.84 -13.58 9.07
C GLU A 120 -20.91 -13.56 10.29
N LYS A 121 -21.47 -13.52 11.50
CA LYS A 121 -20.68 -13.68 12.74
C LYS A 121 -20.01 -15.06 12.78
N SER A 122 -20.72 -16.12 12.41
CA SER A 122 -20.14 -17.46 12.32
C SER A 122 -19.04 -17.53 11.25
N ALA A 123 -19.24 -16.92 10.08
CA ALA A 123 -18.23 -16.88 9.02
C ALA A 123 -16.96 -16.14 9.47
N ARG A 124 -17.12 -14.98 10.13
CA ARG A 124 -16.03 -14.22 10.74
C ARG A 124 -15.27 -15.06 11.77
N ASP A 125 -15.99 -15.72 12.68
CA ASP A 125 -15.37 -16.47 13.77
C ASP A 125 -14.61 -17.69 13.24
N ASN A 126 -15.16 -18.38 12.23
CA ASN A 126 -14.47 -19.46 11.52
C ASN A 126 -13.21 -18.96 10.81
N PHE A 127 -13.27 -17.81 10.13
CA PHE A 127 -12.10 -17.21 9.49
C PHE A 127 -11.01 -16.89 10.51
N TYR A 128 -11.34 -16.20 11.60
CA TYR A 128 -10.36 -15.85 12.63
C TYR A 128 -9.91 -17.04 13.49
N ALA A 129 -10.57 -18.20 13.41
CA ALA A 129 -10.11 -19.46 13.99
C ALA A 129 -9.14 -20.23 13.07
N SER A 130 -9.09 -19.91 11.77
CA SER A 130 -8.15 -20.51 10.82
C SER A 130 -6.70 -20.13 11.11
N ALA A 131 -5.75 -20.90 10.56
CA ALA A 131 -4.32 -20.61 10.68
C ALA A 131 -3.98 -19.20 10.17
N THR A 132 -4.50 -18.81 8.99
CA THR A 132 -4.34 -17.46 8.43
C THR A 132 -4.93 -16.40 9.36
N GLY A 133 -6.14 -16.61 9.87
CA GLY A 133 -6.80 -15.67 10.78
C GLY A 133 -6.05 -15.46 12.10
N GLN A 134 -5.44 -16.51 12.65
CA GLN A 134 -4.60 -16.43 13.84
C GLN A 134 -3.26 -15.75 13.54
N LYS A 135 -2.68 -15.99 12.36
CA LYS A 135 -1.45 -15.30 11.93
C LYS A 135 -1.68 -13.80 11.74
N ILE A 136 -2.81 -13.38 11.18
CA ILE A 136 -3.18 -11.95 11.09
C ILE A 136 -3.14 -11.30 12.47
N LYS A 137 -3.75 -11.93 13.48
CA LYS A 137 -3.73 -11.42 14.86
C LYS A 137 -2.31 -11.32 15.40
N ALA A 138 -1.50 -12.35 15.21
CA ALA A 138 -0.11 -12.37 15.67
C ALA A 138 0.79 -11.34 14.95
N ALA A 139 0.52 -11.06 13.67
CA ALA A 139 1.27 -10.13 12.84
C ALA A 139 0.75 -8.68 12.92
N THR A 140 -0.38 -8.43 13.60
CA THR A 140 -1.05 -7.12 13.58
C THR A 140 -0.14 -6.01 14.10
N ASP A 141 0.51 -6.22 15.25
CA ASP A 141 1.34 -5.18 15.86
C ASP A 141 2.59 -4.88 15.02
N SER A 142 3.26 -5.91 14.51
CA SER A 142 4.45 -5.74 13.66
C SER A 142 4.10 -5.08 12.33
N LEU A 143 3.01 -5.52 11.69
CA LEU A 143 2.53 -4.95 10.44
C LEU A 143 2.16 -3.48 10.65
N ASN A 144 1.40 -3.15 11.70
CA ASN A 144 1.02 -1.76 11.99
C ASN A 144 2.24 -0.86 12.22
N SER A 145 3.28 -1.37 12.90
CA SER A 145 4.54 -0.63 13.06
C SER A 145 5.18 -0.30 11.72
N VAL A 146 5.31 -1.30 10.84
CA VAL A 146 5.88 -1.12 9.49
C VAL A 146 5.02 -0.15 8.67
N LEU A 147 3.69 -0.29 8.70
CA LEU A 147 2.78 0.59 7.97
C LEU A 147 2.87 2.04 8.45
N ALA A 148 3.02 2.26 9.76
CA ALA A 148 3.20 3.60 10.33
C ALA A 148 4.49 4.26 9.84
N GLU A 149 5.61 3.53 9.86
CA GLU A 149 6.91 4.00 9.36
C GLU A 149 6.85 4.33 7.86
N LEU A 150 6.26 3.43 7.06
CA LEU A 150 6.07 3.64 5.63
C LEU A 150 5.23 4.89 5.34
N THR A 151 4.14 5.07 6.08
CA THR A 151 3.26 6.25 5.94
C THR A 151 3.99 7.54 6.29
N GLN A 152 4.76 7.53 7.39
CA GLN A 152 5.53 8.70 7.82
C GLN A 152 6.61 9.07 6.79
N ALA A 153 7.38 8.09 6.32
CA ALA A 153 8.42 8.33 5.32
C ALA A 153 7.83 8.86 4.01
N TRP A 154 6.79 8.19 3.50
CA TRP A 154 6.11 8.57 2.26
C TRP A 154 5.49 9.97 2.32
N SER A 155 4.78 10.30 3.40
CA SER A 155 4.20 11.65 3.57
C SER A 155 5.28 12.73 3.69
N SER A 156 6.39 12.45 4.38
CA SER A 156 7.53 13.36 4.45
C SER A 156 8.17 13.61 3.08
N GLU A 157 8.30 12.56 2.24
CA GLU A 157 8.84 12.68 0.89
C GLU A 157 7.97 13.58 0.01
N ILE A 158 6.63 13.44 0.06
CA ILE A 158 5.72 14.28 -0.72
C ILE A 158 5.79 15.73 -0.25
N TYR A 159 5.74 15.98 1.06
CA TYR A 159 5.85 17.33 1.61
C TYR A 159 7.17 17.99 1.18
N ALA A 160 8.29 17.29 1.32
CA ALA A 160 9.60 17.80 0.93
C ALA A 160 9.69 18.09 -0.57
N SER A 161 9.12 17.22 -1.41
CA SER A 161 9.06 17.42 -2.86
C SER A 161 8.25 18.66 -3.22
N ALA A 162 7.06 18.81 -2.64
CA ALA A 162 6.17 19.94 -2.91
C ALA A 162 6.79 21.28 -2.47
N VAL A 163 7.30 21.35 -1.23
CA VAL A 163 7.98 22.54 -0.70
C VAL A 163 9.26 22.84 -1.49
N GLY A 164 10.03 21.81 -1.86
CA GLY A 164 11.21 21.96 -2.71
C GLY A 164 10.86 22.54 -4.09
N GLY A 165 9.75 22.09 -4.69
CA GLY A 165 9.23 22.62 -5.94
C GLY A 165 8.89 24.10 -5.85
N LEU A 166 8.19 24.51 -4.79
CA LEU A 166 7.86 25.92 -4.53
C LEU A 166 9.12 26.77 -4.30
N ASN A 167 10.03 26.30 -3.45
CA ASN A 167 11.30 26.98 -3.15
C ASN A 167 12.16 27.17 -4.42
N SER A 168 12.20 26.15 -5.30
CA SER A 168 12.97 26.22 -6.56
C SER A 168 12.45 27.30 -7.52
N LYS A 169 11.19 27.69 -7.36
CA LYS A 169 10.52 28.76 -8.11
C LYS A 169 10.56 30.12 -7.39
N GLY A 170 11.25 30.20 -6.25
CA GLY A 170 11.45 31.45 -5.50
C GLY A 170 10.40 31.72 -4.42
N TYR A 171 9.45 30.81 -4.20
CA TYR A 171 8.48 30.93 -3.10
C TYR A 171 9.04 30.29 -1.85
N THR A 172 9.33 31.08 -0.82
CA THR A 172 9.84 30.58 0.46
C THR A 172 8.80 30.78 1.56
N LYS A 173 8.63 29.77 2.40
CA LYS A 173 7.79 29.90 3.60
C LYS A 173 8.31 31.05 4.48
N ASN A 174 7.39 31.89 4.98
CA ASN A 174 7.72 32.95 5.94
C ASN A 174 8.10 32.38 7.31
#